data_AF-A0A7Y2P3Z1-F1
#
_entry.id   AF-A0A7Y2P3Z1-F1
#
_cell.length_a   1.000
_cell.length_b   1.000
_cell.length_c   1.000
_cell.angle_alpha   90.00
_cell.angle_beta   90.00
_cell.angle_gamma   90.00
#
_symmetry.space_group_name_H-M   'P 1'
#
loop_
_entity.id
_entity.type
_entity.pdbx_description
1 polymer ?
#
loop_
_entity_poly.entity_id
_entity_poly.type
_entity_poly.pdbx_seq_one_letter_code
_entity_poly.pdbx_strand_id
1 'polypeptide(L)'
;MSNLRYFIKRDVNFSMDYSKSVLSDNKELLDTLPSALSTFHKAKLLYNDFIKRMVYTSDPRATAEYVQFPQQTVQLKGGDCDDLSVCYSSLLESVGIQTALVDYKADGDIRHVNILFNTQLTPNQAKLITQNDTKYFVRNNSGGKSEVWLPLETTSLTDFSTAWNLGVEKFNKEALSDLGVAIGTVEIIDVY
;
A
#
# COMPACT_ATOMS: atom_id res chain seq x y z
N MET A 1 -16.04 -0.45 -4.91
CA MET A 1 -14.64 -0.07 -4.61
C MET A 1 -14.05 1.11 -5.40
N SER A 2 -14.56 1.52 -6.57
CA SER A 2 -14.13 2.80 -7.22
C SER A 2 -14.17 4.02 -6.26
N ASN A 3 -15.03 3.95 -5.23
CA ASN A 3 -15.15 4.98 -4.21
C ASN A 3 -14.12 4.90 -3.07
N LEU A 4 -13.35 3.80 -2.91
CA LEU A 4 -12.37 3.64 -1.82
C LEU A 4 -11.32 4.75 -1.81
N ARG A 5 -10.91 5.21 -3.00
CA ARG A 5 -9.96 6.33 -3.14
C ARG A 5 -10.41 7.61 -2.44
N TYR A 6 -11.72 7.84 -2.26
CA TYR A 6 -12.24 9.04 -1.57
C TYR A 6 -12.09 8.98 -0.04
N PHE A 7 -11.86 7.78 0.51
CA PHE A 7 -11.54 7.58 1.91
C PHE A 7 -10.05 7.78 2.20
N ILE A 8 -9.20 7.79 1.17
CA ILE A 8 -7.79 8.09 1.32
C ILE A 8 -7.60 9.58 1.58
N LYS A 9 -7.03 9.93 2.74
CA LYS A 9 -6.86 11.32 3.18
C LYS A 9 -5.40 11.76 3.09
N ARG A 10 -5.16 12.80 2.28
CA ARG A 10 -3.88 13.49 2.11
C ARG A 10 -3.67 14.68 3.07
N ASP A 11 -4.68 15.01 3.88
CA ASP A 11 -4.77 16.28 4.60
C ASP A 11 -4.00 16.31 5.93
N VAL A 12 -3.97 17.50 6.55
CA VAL A 12 -3.14 17.88 7.70
C VAL A 12 -3.76 17.45 9.05
N ASN A 13 -4.71 16.53 9.07
CA ASN A 13 -5.45 16.21 10.30
C ASN A 13 -4.84 15.04 11.06
N PHE A 14 -4.97 13.83 10.52
CA PHE A 14 -4.62 12.62 11.24
C PHE A 14 -3.44 11.89 10.58
N SER A 15 -3.57 11.57 9.30
CA SER A 15 -2.58 10.75 8.60
C SER A 15 -1.22 11.44 8.53
N MET A 16 -1.19 12.75 8.27
CA MET A 16 0.06 13.50 8.25
C MET A 16 0.73 13.56 9.62
N ASP A 17 -0.02 13.78 10.69
CA ASP A 17 0.52 13.86 12.06
C ASP A 17 1.04 12.50 12.53
N TYR A 18 0.28 11.44 12.28
CA TYR A 18 0.72 10.06 12.52
C TYR A 18 2.04 9.78 11.80
N SER A 19 2.06 10.00 10.48
CA SER A 19 3.22 9.67 9.67
C SER A 19 4.44 10.51 10.06
N LYS A 20 4.26 11.82 10.32
CA LYS A 20 5.35 12.67 10.79
C LYS A 20 5.90 12.23 12.14
N SER A 21 5.06 11.81 13.07
CA SER A 21 5.50 11.29 14.37
C SER A 21 6.42 10.09 14.18
N VAL A 22 5.98 9.06 13.44
CA VAL A 22 6.78 7.86 13.18
C VAL A 22 8.09 8.18 12.47
N LEU A 23 8.07 9.07 11.47
CA LEU A 23 9.27 9.44 10.74
C LEU A 23 10.23 10.30 11.59
N SER A 24 9.70 11.16 12.47
CA SER A 24 10.51 11.96 13.40
C SER A 24 11.23 11.07 14.41
N ASP A 25 10.56 10.04 14.94
CA ASP A 25 11.15 9.06 15.86
C ASP A 25 12.29 8.26 15.21
N ASN A 26 12.36 8.24 13.87
CA ASN A 26 13.36 7.53 13.09
C ASN A 26 14.27 8.49 12.29
N LYS A 27 14.32 9.77 12.66
CA LYS A 27 15.03 10.81 11.90
C LYS A 27 16.52 10.51 11.73
N GLU A 28 17.20 10.07 12.79
CA GLU A 28 18.64 9.75 12.74
C GLU A 28 18.95 8.69 11.68
N LEU A 29 18.14 7.63 11.62
CA LEU A 29 18.27 6.60 10.59
C LEU A 29 18.03 7.22 9.20
N LEU A 30 16.93 7.97 9.03
CA LEU A 30 16.54 8.53 7.74
C LEU A 30 17.56 9.53 7.18
N ASP A 31 18.20 10.32 8.05
CA ASP A 31 19.21 11.32 7.65
C ASP A 31 20.52 10.67 7.15
N THR A 32 20.77 9.39 7.48
CA THR A 32 21.95 8.64 6.99
C THR A 32 21.72 7.90 5.68
N LEU A 33 20.46 7.79 5.23
CA LEU A 33 20.12 7.01 4.03
C LEU A 33 20.42 7.79 2.74
N PRO A 34 20.87 7.10 1.68
CA PRO A 34 20.88 7.69 0.34
C PRO A 34 19.49 8.20 -0.03
N SER A 35 19.39 9.40 -0.61
CA SER A 35 18.11 10.01 -0.98
C SER A 35 17.22 9.08 -1.83
N ALA A 36 17.83 8.27 -2.70
CA ALA A 36 17.12 7.30 -3.54
C ALA A 36 16.36 6.23 -2.73
N LEU A 37 16.85 5.89 -1.54
CA LEU A 37 16.25 4.88 -0.67
C LEU A 37 15.25 5.44 0.34
N SER A 38 15.15 6.77 0.47
CA SER A 38 14.33 7.44 1.49
C SER A 38 12.86 6.98 1.43
N THR A 39 12.25 6.96 0.25
CA THR A 39 10.84 6.57 0.06
C THR A 39 10.59 5.13 0.51
N PHE A 40 11.44 4.20 0.10
CA PHE A 40 11.33 2.78 0.47
C PHE A 40 11.41 2.58 1.99
N HIS A 41 12.38 3.23 2.65
CA HIS A 41 12.54 3.09 4.10
C HIS A 41 11.42 3.80 4.88
N LYS A 42 10.94 4.97 4.42
CA LYS A 42 9.79 5.65 5.03
C LYS A 42 8.55 4.75 4.99
N ALA A 43 8.24 4.15 3.84
CA ALA A 43 7.13 3.21 3.72
C ALA A 43 7.31 2.01 4.67
N LYS A 44 8.49 1.39 4.69
CA LYS A 44 8.79 0.29 5.60
C LYS A 44 8.59 0.65 7.08
N LEU A 45 9.09 1.80 7.52
CA LEU A 45 8.94 2.26 8.91
C LEU A 45 7.48 2.53 9.26
N LEU A 46 6.75 3.21 8.38
CA LEU A 46 5.32 3.48 8.58
C LEU A 46 4.50 2.20 8.67
N TYR A 47 4.74 1.23 7.79
CA TYR A 47 4.03 -0.06 7.83
C TYR A 47 4.30 -0.81 9.14
N ASN A 48 5.58 -0.97 9.48
CA ASN A 48 5.98 -1.68 10.69
C ASN A 48 5.48 -1.02 11.96
N ASP A 49 5.30 0.30 11.98
CA ASP A 49 4.68 0.97 13.12
C ASP A 49 3.17 0.81 13.15
N PHE A 50 2.52 1.02 11.99
CA PHE A 50 1.08 0.88 11.80
C PHE A 50 0.57 -0.48 12.30
N ILE A 51 1.19 -1.58 11.87
CA ILE A 51 0.72 -2.94 12.18
C ILE A 51 0.81 -3.32 13.66
N LYS A 52 1.65 -2.67 14.47
CA LYS A 52 1.81 -2.98 15.92
C LYS A 52 0.50 -2.85 16.71
N ARG A 53 -0.46 -2.08 16.18
CA ARG A 53 -1.71 -1.73 16.86
C ARG A 53 -2.94 -2.20 16.10
N MET A 54 -2.78 -3.03 15.06
CA MET A 54 -3.88 -3.45 14.21
C MET A 54 -4.26 -4.91 14.46
N VAL A 55 -5.56 -5.19 14.34
CA VAL A 55 -6.15 -6.52 14.34
C VAL A 55 -7.05 -6.63 13.12
N TYR A 56 -6.83 -7.67 12.31
CA TYR A 56 -7.68 -7.93 11.17
C TYR A 56 -9.05 -8.42 11.66
N THR A 57 -10.11 -7.79 11.18
CA THR A 57 -11.49 -8.17 11.48
C THR A 57 -12.26 -8.25 10.18
N SER A 58 -12.61 -9.47 9.75
CA SER A 58 -13.47 -9.66 8.57
C SER A 58 -14.87 -9.11 8.84
N ASP A 59 -15.48 -8.43 7.88
CA ASP A 59 -16.91 -8.10 7.96
C ASP A 59 -17.77 -9.30 7.48
N PRO A 60 -18.53 -9.97 8.36
CA PRO A 60 -19.43 -11.06 7.96
C PRO A 60 -20.67 -10.57 7.20
N ARG A 61 -20.89 -9.25 7.09
CA ARG A 61 -22.04 -8.64 6.41
C ARG A 61 -21.58 -7.86 5.17
N ALA A 62 -21.10 -8.60 4.17
CA ALA A 62 -20.71 -8.14 2.83
C ALA A 62 -21.81 -7.38 2.02
N THR A 63 -22.95 -7.03 2.63
CA THR A 63 -24.13 -6.44 1.99
C THR A 63 -24.29 -4.93 2.25
N ALA A 64 -23.52 -4.35 3.16
CA ALA A 64 -23.41 -2.90 3.35
C ALA A 64 -21.95 -2.53 3.71
N GLU A 65 -21.08 -2.45 2.71
CA GLU A 65 -19.65 -2.07 2.85
C GLU A 65 -19.54 -0.69 3.54
N TYR A 66 -19.33 -0.68 4.86
CA TYR A 66 -18.93 0.52 5.58
C TYR A 66 -17.40 0.59 5.56
N VAL A 67 -16.87 1.62 4.91
CA VAL A 67 -15.42 1.85 4.84
C VAL A 67 -15.03 2.86 5.91
N GLN A 68 -14.10 2.48 6.77
CA GLN A 68 -13.56 3.34 7.82
C GLN A 68 -12.64 4.41 7.23
N PHE A 69 -12.72 5.62 7.78
CA PHE A 69 -11.67 6.62 7.57
C PHE A 69 -10.39 6.22 8.34
N PRO A 70 -9.20 6.68 7.91
CA PRO A 70 -7.92 6.30 8.54
C PRO A 70 -7.87 6.51 10.06
N GLN A 71 -8.44 7.61 10.54
CA GLN A 71 -8.54 7.90 11.97
C GLN A 71 -9.37 6.85 12.71
N GLN A 72 -10.47 6.39 12.11
CA GLN A 72 -11.33 5.36 12.70
C GLN A 72 -10.62 4.02 12.74
N THR A 73 -9.95 3.60 11.67
CA THR A 73 -9.16 2.35 11.62
C THR A 73 -8.12 2.31 12.74
N VAL A 74 -7.40 3.41 12.97
CA VAL A 74 -6.40 3.46 14.04
C VAL A 74 -7.04 3.51 15.44
N GLN A 75 -8.14 4.24 15.62
CA GLN A 75 -8.87 4.31 16.90
C GLN A 75 -9.50 2.96 17.27
N LEU A 76 -10.06 2.25 16.30
CA LEU A 76 -10.65 0.92 16.44
C LEU A 76 -9.60 -0.19 16.46
N LYS A 77 -8.34 0.14 16.16
CA LYS A 77 -7.20 -0.80 16.15
C LYS A 77 -7.41 -1.96 15.17
N GLY A 78 -8.05 -1.71 14.04
CA GLY A 78 -8.37 -2.77 13.10
C GLY A 78 -9.46 -2.41 12.09
N GLY A 79 -9.70 -3.38 11.21
CA GLY A 79 -10.67 -3.31 10.13
C GLY A 79 -10.47 -4.49 9.18
N ASP A 80 -11.20 -4.48 8.08
CA ASP A 80 -11.07 -5.47 7.02
C ASP A 80 -10.00 -5.06 5.98
N CYS A 81 -10.00 -5.69 4.80
CA CYS A 81 -9.05 -5.39 3.73
C CYS A 81 -9.14 -3.96 3.20
N ASP A 82 -10.35 -3.39 3.15
CA ASP A 82 -10.58 -2.05 2.63
C ASP A 82 -10.05 -1.02 3.63
N ASP A 83 -10.41 -1.18 4.91
CA ASP A 83 -10.02 -0.28 5.99
C ASP A 83 -8.50 -0.19 6.13
N LEU A 84 -7.81 -1.34 6.16
CA LEU A 84 -6.37 -1.40 6.33
C LEU A 84 -5.63 -0.83 5.10
N SER A 85 -6.11 -1.12 3.89
CA SER A 85 -5.53 -0.61 2.65
C SER A 85 -5.74 0.90 2.49
N VAL A 86 -6.93 1.41 2.83
CA VAL A 86 -7.24 2.86 2.83
C VAL A 86 -6.41 3.59 3.88
N CYS A 87 -6.35 3.07 5.10
CA CYS A 87 -5.61 3.69 6.19
C CYS A 87 -4.13 3.78 5.85
N TYR A 88 -3.51 2.67 5.47
CA TYR A 88 -2.08 2.66 5.15
C TYR A 88 -1.75 3.50 3.91
N SER A 89 -2.61 3.49 2.87
CA SER A 89 -2.46 4.39 1.73
C SER A 89 -2.49 5.86 2.15
N SER A 90 -3.39 6.23 3.06
CA SER A 90 -3.47 7.60 3.59
C SER A 90 -2.20 8.01 4.34
N LEU A 91 -1.62 7.11 5.13
CA LEU A 91 -0.35 7.37 5.83
C LEU A 91 0.77 7.66 4.84
N LEU A 92 0.90 6.88 3.76
CA LEU A 92 1.89 7.08 2.71
C LEU A 92 1.67 8.36 1.91
N GLU A 93 0.44 8.57 1.43
CA GLU A 93 0.07 9.73 0.61
C GLU A 93 0.23 11.05 1.37
N SER A 94 -0.04 11.06 2.67
CA SER A 94 0.13 12.25 3.53
C SER A 94 1.58 12.73 3.65
N VAL A 95 2.57 11.88 3.32
CA VAL A 95 4.00 12.21 3.28
C VAL A 95 4.57 12.19 1.87
N GLY A 96 3.70 12.23 0.85
CA GLY A 96 4.09 12.35 -0.56
C GLY A 96 4.53 11.04 -1.22
N ILE A 97 4.19 9.89 -0.63
CA ILE A 97 4.45 8.58 -1.23
C ILE A 97 3.18 8.16 -1.97
N GLN A 98 3.28 8.10 -3.30
CA GLN A 98 2.13 7.76 -4.15
C GLN A 98 1.73 6.29 -3.98
N THR A 99 0.44 6.05 -4.05
CA THR A 99 -0.19 4.75 -3.87
C THR A 99 -1.25 4.51 -4.95
N ALA A 100 -1.57 3.24 -5.13
CA ALA A 100 -2.71 2.77 -5.91
C ALA A 100 -3.33 1.58 -5.16
N LEU A 101 -4.64 1.45 -5.21
CA LEU A 101 -5.31 0.26 -4.70
C LEU A 101 -5.27 -0.83 -5.78
N VAL A 102 -5.22 -2.09 -5.36
CA VAL A 102 -5.36 -3.27 -6.23
C VAL A 102 -6.60 -4.03 -5.76
N ASP A 103 -7.68 -3.93 -6.53
CA ASP A 103 -8.95 -4.62 -6.30
C ASP A 103 -8.93 -5.97 -7.03
N TYR A 104 -8.86 -7.06 -6.26
CA TYR A 104 -8.89 -8.43 -6.77
C TYR A 104 -10.35 -8.92 -6.77
N LYS A 105 -10.91 -9.07 -7.97
CA LYS A 105 -12.31 -9.40 -8.26
C LYS A 105 -12.48 -10.84 -8.75
N ALA A 106 -11.57 -11.74 -8.38
CA ALA A 106 -11.55 -13.11 -8.88
C ALA A 106 -12.96 -13.75 -8.78
N ASP A 107 -13.32 -14.53 -9.80
CA ASP A 107 -14.65 -15.14 -10.01
C ASP A 107 -15.16 -15.83 -8.71
N GLY A 108 -16.02 -15.14 -7.96
CA GLY A 108 -16.54 -15.55 -6.65
C GLY A 108 -16.91 -14.38 -5.72
N ASP A 109 -17.53 -14.70 -4.58
CA ASP A 109 -18.06 -13.72 -3.61
C ASP A 109 -16.98 -13.07 -2.71
N ILE A 110 -15.71 -13.52 -2.78
CA ILE A 110 -14.64 -13.05 -1.90
C ILE A 110 -13.76 -12.03 -2.62
N ARG A 111 -13.98 -10.76 -2.28
CA ARG A 111 -13.16 -9.63 -2.75
C ARG A 111 -11.98 -9.41 -1.82
N HIS A 112 -10.86 -8.93 -2.36
CA HIS A 112 -9.70 -8.52 -1.56
C HIS A 112 -9.10 -7.25 -2.13
N VAL A 113 -8.62 -6.36 -1.27
CA VAL A 113 -7.91 -5.14 -1.67
C VAL A 113 -6.53 -5.10 -1.02
N ASN A 114 -5.53 -4.77 -1.83
CA ASN A 114 -4.19 -4.41 -1.39
C ASN A 114 -3.75 -3.08 -1.99
N ILE A 115 -2.48 -2.73 -1.79
CA ILE A 115 -1.90 -1.52 -2.34
C ILE A 115 -0.68 -1.81 -3.21
N LEU A 116 -0.43 -0.91 -4.15
CA LEU A 116 0.89 -0.63 -4.71
C LEU A 116 1.36 0.71 -4.13
N PHE A 117 2.66 0.85 -3.84
CA PHE A 117 3.25 2.16 -3.55
C PHE A 117 4.46 2.45 -4.42
N ASN A 118 4.62 3.72 -4.82
CA ASN A 118 5.71 4.19 -5.66
C ASN A 118 6.98 4.41 -4.84
N THR A 119 8.08 3.80 -5.25
CA THR A 119 9.40 4.04 -4.63
C THR A 119 10.09 5.28 -5.20
N GLN A 120 9.60 5.83 -6.32
CA GLN A 120 10.19 6.89 -7.16
C GLN A 120 11.53 6.50 -7.81
N LEU A 121 11.97 5.24 -7.63
CA LEU A 121 13.12 4.68 -8.30
C LEU A 121 12.81 4.45 -9.77
N THR A 122 13.78 4.70 -10.62
CA THR A 122 13.77 4.20 -12.00
C THR A 122 13.99 2.68 -12.02
N PRO A 123 13.61 1.97 -13.10
CA PRO A 123 13.87 0.53 -13.22
C PRO A 123 15.34 0.15 -12.99
N ASN A 124 16.28 0.96 -13.50
CA ASN A 124 17.73 0.73 -13.31
C ASN A 124 18.20 0.86 -11.85
N GLN A 125 17.41 1.55 -11.01
CA GLN A 125 17.68 1.72 -9.58
C GLN A 125 16.95 0.67 -8.72
N ALA A 126 16.09 -0.18 -9.27
CA ALA A 126 15.38 -1.22 -8.51
C ALA A 126 16.34 -2.15 -7.74
N LYS A 127 17.53 -2.40 -8.29
CA LYS A 127 18.61 -3.17 -7.66
C LYS A 127 19.10 -2.61 -6.31
N LEU A 128 18.78 -1.35 -5.99
CA LEU A 128 19.07 -0.75 -4.69
C LEU A 128 18.19 -1.34 -3.57
N ILE A 129 17.03 -1.91 -3.91
CA ILE A 129 16.08 -2.50 -2.94
C ILE A 129 15.94 -4.03 -3.08
N THR A 130 16.17 -4.61 -4.25
CA THR A 130 16.09 -6.06 -4.48
C THR A 130 16.84 -6.48 -5.75
N GLN A 131 17.47 -7.66 -5.75
CA GLN A 131 18.04 -8.29 -6.96
C GLN A 131 17.04 -9.21 -7.70
N ASN A 132 15.83 -9.34 -7.17
CA ASN A 132 14.77 -10.15 -7.76
C ASN A 132 13.76 -9.23 -8.46
N ASP A 133 13.75 -9.30 -9.79
CA ASP A 133 12.91 -8.48 -10.66
C ASP A 133 11.42 -8.82 -10.56
N THR A 134 11.06 -9.97 -9.97
CA THR A 134 9.65 -10.32 -9.73
C THR A 134 9.07 -9.60 -8.51
N LYS A 135 9.89 -8.92 -7.69
CA LYS A 135 9.44 -8.26 -6.46
C LYS A 135 8.88 -6.85 -6.65
N TYR A 136 8.88 -6.34 -7.88
CA TYR A 136 8.36 -5.01 -8.18
C TYR A 136 7.61 -4.98 -9.50
N PHE A 137 6.77 -3.97 -9.64
CA PHE A 137 6.02 -3.67 -10.85
C PHE A 137 6.48 -2.33 -11.41
N VAL A 138 6.70 -2.24 -12.71
CA VAL A 138 7.10 -0.99 -13.37
C VAL A 138 5.89 -0.39 -14.07
N ARG A 139 5.59 0.88 -13.77
CA ARG A 139 4.53 1.64 -14.45
C ARG A 139 4.99 3.05 -14.80
N ASN A 140 4.44 3.57 -15.89
CA ASN A 140 4.67 4.95 -16.31
C ASN A 140 3.76 5.89 -15.52
N ASN A 141 4.32 6.99 -15.02
CA ASN A 141 3.52 8.09 -14.51
C ASN A 141 3.04 9.01 -15.65
N SER A 142 2.20 10.00 -15.34
CA SER A 142 1.62 10.93 -16.32
C SER A 142 2.66 11.75 -17.11
N GLY A 143 3.90 11.86 -16.60
CA GLY A 143 5.02 12.50 -17.29
C GLY A 143 5.82 11.55 -18.20
N GLY A 144 5.37 10.30 -18.38
CA GLY A 144 6.06 9.30 -19.21
C GLY A 144 7.29 8.66 -18.54
N LYS A 145 7.55 8.96 -17.26
CA LYS A 145 8.65 8.36 -16.52
C LYS A 145 8.22 7.00 -15.95
N SER A 146 8.98 5.95 -16.26
CA SER A 146 8.81 4.63 -15.65
C SER A 146 9.36 4.62 -14.24
N GLU A 147 8.55 4.17 -13.28
CA GLU A 147 8.92 4.11 -11.88
C GLU A 147 8.60 2.73 -11.30
N VAL A 148 9.33 2.37 -10.25
CA VAL A 148 9.24 1.09 -9.55
C VAL A 148 8.20 1.18 -8.45
N TRP A 149 7.18 0.33 -8.53
CA TRP A 149 6.08 0.23 -7.58
C TRP A 149 6.12 -1.13 -6.89
N LEU A 150 5.87 -1.15 -5.58
CA LEU A 150 5.89 -2.37 -4.79
C LEU A 150 4.48 -2.77 -4.36
N PRO A 151 4.05 -4.02 -4.62
CA PRO A 151 2.83 -4.55 -4.04
C PRO A 151 3.03 -4.84 -2.55
N LEU A 152 1.99 -4.62 -1.76
CA LEU A 152 2.05 -4.88 -0.32
C LEU A 152 0.73 -5.49 0.17
N GLU A 153 0.83 -6.63 0.85
CA GLU A 153 -0.31 -7.30 1.50
C GLU A 153 -0.57 -6.68 2.88
N THR A 154 -1.47 -5.70 2.94
CA THR A 154 -1.71 -4.90 4.15
C THR A 154 -2.40 -5.71 5.24
N THR A 155 -3.18 -6.73 4.88
CA THR A 155 -3.98 -7.54 5.81
C THR A 155 -3.19 -8.62 6.53
N SER A 156 -1.96 -8.92 6.05
CA SER A 156 -1.11 -9.92 6.70
C SER A 156 -0.75 -9.55 8.14
N LEU A 157 -0.71 -8.25 8.46
CA LEU A 157 -0.28 -7.70 9.75
C LEU A 157 1.06 -8.29 10.25
N THR A 158 1.93 -8.62 9.30
CA THR A 158 3.31 -9.09 9.53
C THR A 158 4.30 -7.95 9.35
N ASP A 159 5.60 -8.19 9.53
CA ASP A 159 6.60 -7.18 9.19
C ASP A 159 6.57 -6.87 7.68
N PHE A 160 7.04 -5.67 7.32
CA PHE A 160 7.06 -5.18 5.94
C PHE A 160 7.66 -6.17 4.94
N SER A 161 8.72 -6.89 5.30
CA SER A 161 9.41 -7.80 4.37
C SER A 161 8.52 -8.99 4.02
N THR A 162 7.82 -9.51 5.03
CA THR A 162 6.87 -10.62 4.87
C THR A 162 5.63 -10.15 4.09
N ALA A 163 5.04 -9.02 4.48
CA ALA A 163 3.91 -8.41 3.78
C ALA A 163 4.22 -8.07 2.31
N TRP A 164 5.44 -7.64 2.02
CA TRP A 164 5.89 -7.39 0.65
C TRP A 164 5.99 -8.68 -0.14
N ASN A 165 6.57 -9.75 0.42
CA ASN A 165 6.62 -11.04 -0.27
C ASN A 165 5.23 -11.60 -0.58
N LEU A 166 4.29 -11.50 0.38
CA LEU A 166 2.91 -11.94 0.18
C LEU A 166 2.20 -11.10 -0.89
N GLY A 167 2.39 -9.78 -0.86
CA GLY A 167 1.85 -8.88 -1.87
C GLY A 167 2.40 -9.20 -3.27
N VAL A 168 3.70 -9.48 -3.38
CA VAL A 168 4.36 -9.91 -4.62
C VAL A 168 3.79 -11.22 -5.14
N GLU A 169 3.65 -12.22 -4.28
CA GLU A 169 3.11 -13.53 -4.66
C GLU A 169 1.70 -13.40 -5.23
N LYS A 170 0.81 -12.71 -4.50
CA LYS A 170 -0.57 -12.49 -4.93
C LYS A 170 -0.65 -11.69 -6.22
N PHE A 171 0.08 -10.57 -6.31
CA PHE A 171 0.07 -9.71 -7.49
C PHE A 171 0.62 -10.43 -8.73
N ASN A 172 1.76 -11.11 -8.60
CA ASN A 172 2.35 -11.85 -9.72
C ASN A 172 1.43 -12.96 -10.22
N LYS A 173 0.74 -13.65 -9.31
CA LYS A 173 -0.21 -14.70 -9.67
C LYS A 173 -1.43 -14.11 -10.35
N GLU A 174 -2.23 -13.32 -9.63
CA GLU A 174 -3.57 -12.94 -10.07
C GLU A 174 -3.54 -11.79 -11.08
N ALA A 175 -2.65 -10.81 -10.92
CA ALA A 175 -2.62 -9.64 -11.80
C ALA A 175 -1.87 -9.91 -13.10
N LEU A 176 -0.76 -10.66 -13.03
CA LEU A 176 0.16 -10.87 -14.16
C LEU A 176 0.03 -12.26 -14.79
N SER A 177 0.20 -13.34 -14.02
CA SER A 177 0.24 -14.71 -14.56
C SER A 177 -1.13 -15.17 -15.05
N ASP A 178 -2.17 -14.89 -14.28
CA ASP A 178 -3.57 -15.18 -14.63
C ASP A 178 -4.18 -14.08 -15.52
N LEU A 179 -3.36 -13.12 -15.97
CA LEU A 179 -3.73 -12.00 -16.83
C LEU A 179 -4.85 -11.12 -16.24
N GLY A 180 -5.03 -11.10 -14.92
CA GLY A 180 -6.19 -10.48 -14.28
C GLY A 180 -6.36 -8.99 -14.60
N VAL A 181 -5.26 -8.26 -14.78
CA VAL A 181 -5.32 -6.86 -15.24
C VAL A 181 -5.85 -6.77 -16.68
N ALA A 182 -5.44 -7.68 -17.55
CA ALA A 182 -5.84 -7.67 -18.95
C ALA A 182 -7.29 -8.14 -19.17
N ILE A 183 -7.76 -9.09 -18.35
CA ILE A 183 -9.13 -9.63 -18.43
C ILE A 183 -10.13 -8.94 -17.49
N GLY A 184 -9.67 -8.00 -16.66
CA GLY A 184 -10.50 -7.18 -15.78
C GLY A 184 -10.88 -7.81 -14.43
N THR A 185 -10.32 -8.96 -14.07
CA THR A 185 -10.50 -9.58 -12.75
C THR A 185 -9.58 -8.98 -11.68
N VAL A 186 -8.60 -8.15 -12.07
CA VAL A 186 -7.81 -7.31 -11.17
C VAL A 186 -7.84 -5.87 -11.69
N GLU A 187 -8.21 -4.91 -10.85
CA GLU A 187 -8.22 -3.49 -11.19
C GLU A 187 -7.19 -2.73 -10.35
N ILE A 188 -6.32 -1.96 -11.01
CA ILE A 188 -5.42 -1.02 -10.35
C ILE A 188 -6.10 0.35 -10.33
N ILE A 189 -6.45 0.84 -9.15
CA ILE A 189 -7.19 2.08 -8.95
C ILE A 189 -6.24 3.13 -8.37
N ASP A 190 -5.92 4.14 -9.17
CA ASP A 190 -5.09 5.23 -8.72
C ASP A 190 -5.85 6.20 -7.78
N VAL A 191 -5.10 6.78 -6.84
CA VAL A 191 -5.61 7.60 -5.73
C VAL A 191 -5.68 9.10 -6.09
N TYR A 192 -5.67 9.48 -7.37
CA TYR A 192 -5.56 10.89 -7.83
C TYR A 192 -6.54 11.85 -7.12
#